data_AF-A0A938Z4Y4-F1
#
_entry.id   AF-A0A938Z4Y4-F1
#
_cell.length_a   1.000
_cell.length_b   1.000
_cell.length_c   1.000
_cell.angle_alpha   90.00
_cell.angle_beta   90.00
_cell.angle_gamma   90.00
#
_symmetry.space_group_name_H-M   'P 1'
#
loop_
_entity.id
_entity.type
_entity.pdbx_description
1 polymer ?
#
loop_
_entity_poly.entity_id
_entity_poly.type
_entity_poly.pdbx_seq_one_letter_code
_entity_poly.pdbx_strand_id
1 'polypeptide(L)' 'ALSNNLIMVDRKKLKNPNGLILGTPGSGKSFSAKREIANAFLVTDDDIIVNDPEGEVRHEVA' A
#
# COMPACT_ATOMS: atom_id res chain seq x y z
N ALA A 1 23.16 7.69 -5.17
CA ALA A 1 23.44 6.23 -5.14
C ALA A 1 22.24 5.53 -4.52
N LEU A 2 21.72 4.48 -5.16
CA LEU A 2 20.68 3.63 -4.57
C LEU A 2 21.38 2.55 -3.73
N SER A 3 21.11 2.47 -2.44
CA SER A 3 21.81 1.53 -1.55
C SER A 3 21.34 0.08 -1.68
N ASN A 4 20.22 -0.16 -2.39
CA ASN A 4 19.53 -1.46 -2.50
C ASN A 4 19.22 -2.14 -1.15
N ASN A 5 19.31 -1.40 -0.05
CA ASN A 5 18.95 -1.91 1.27
C ASN A 5 17.44 -1.97 1.42
N LEU A 6 16.96 -2.99 2.11
CA LEU A 6 15.55 -3.07 2.47
C LEU A 6 15.20 -1.90 3.41
N ILE A 7 14.21 -1.11 2.99
CA ILE A 7 13.60 -0.08 3.83
C ILE A 7 12.32 -0.67 4.39
N MET A 8 12.29 -0.87 5.71
CA MET A 8 11.10 -1.33 6.44
C MET A 8 10.71 -0.25 7.45
N VAL A 9 9.45 0.18 7.41
CA VAL A 9 8.91 1.22 8.29
C VAL A 9 7.52 0.83 8.78
N ASP A 10 7.30 1.01 10.08
CA ASP A 10 5.97 0.91 10.69
C ASP A 10 5.39 2.33 10.80
N ARG A 11 4.47 2.68 9.89
CA ARG A 11 3.90 4.03 9.83
C ARG A 11 3.06 4.37 11.06
N LYS A 12 2.54 3.39 11.81
CA LYS A 12 1.74 3.65 13.02
C LYS A 12 2.57 4.28 14.15
N LYS A 13 3.89 4.11 14.14
CA LYS A 13 4.82 4.68 15.14
C LYS A 13 5.29 6.09 14.79
N LEU A 14 4.94 6.60 13.62
CA LEU A 14 5.30 7.95 13.18
C LEU A 14 4.28 8.97 13.71
N LYS A 15 4.69 10.24 13.78
CA LYS A 15 3.77 11.35 14.11
C LYS A 15 2.60 11.47 13.14
N ASN A 16 2.79 11.02 11.90
CA ASN A 16 1.75 10.96 10.87
C ASN A 16 1.80 9.60 10.18
N PRO A 17 0.76 8.76 10.30
CA PRO A 17 0.74 7.40 9.74
C PRO A 17 0.35 7.33 8.26
N ASN A 18 0.07 8.47 7.60
CA ASN A 18 -0.41 8.50 6.22
C ASN A 18 0.64 8.00 5.22
N GLY A 19 0.18 7.25 4.21
CA GLY A 19 0.96 6.84 3.04
C GLY A 19 0.56 7.61 1.80
N LEU A 20 1.52 7.92 0.93
CA LEU A 20 1.28 8.52 -0.39
C LEU A 20 2.08 7.76 -1.44
N ILE A 21 1.39 7.19 -2.42
CA ILE A 21 2.00 6.47 -3.55
C ILE A 21 1.73 7.28 -4.81
N LEU A 22 2.78 7.85 -5.40
CA LEU A 22 2.73 8.60 -6.65
C LEU A 22 3.55 7.86 -7.72
N GLY A 23 3.08 7.92 -8.96
CA GLY A 23 3.79 7.32 -10.08
C GLY A 23 3.11 7.61 -11.40
N THR A 24 3.87 7.57 -12.49
CA THR A 24 3.36 7.65 -13.87
C THR A 24 2.56 6.39 -14.23
N PRO A 25 1.68 6.44 -15.25
CA PRO A 25 1.04 5.23 -15.77
C PRO A 25 2.08 4.15 -16.10
N GLY A 26 1.83 2.90 -15.67
CA GLY A 26 2.75 1.76 -15.86
C GLY A 26 3.87 1.62 -14.81
N SER A 27 4.02 2.54 -13.86
CA SER A 27 5.09 2.49 -12.84
C SER A 27 4.86 1.51 -11.67
N GLY A 28 3.75 0.76 -11.66
CA GLY A 28 3.42 -0.17 -10.57
C GLY A 28 2.80 0.49 -9.33
N LYS A 29 2.24 1.70 -9.47
CA LYS A 29 1.48 2.41 -8.41
C LYS A 29 0.36 1.55 -7.81
N SER A 30 -0.51 0.97 -8.66
CA SER A 30 -1.64 0.15 -8.19
C SER A 30 -1.15 -1.12 -7.49
N PHE A 31 -0.13 -1.79 -8.04
CA PHE A 31 0.49 -2.96 -7.42
C PHE A 31 1.07 -2.66 -6.03
N SER A 32 1.76 -1.53 -5.89
CA SER A 32 2.31 -1.09 -4.60
C SER A 32 1.21 -0.81 -3.57
N ALA A 33 0.13 -0.16 -3.98
CA ALA A 33 -1.03 0.10 -3.11
C ALA A 33 -1.72 -1.19 -2.66
N LYS A 34 -1.96 -2.13 -3.59
CA LYS A 34 -2.56 -3.44 -3.29
C LYS A 34 -1.69 -4.25 -2.34
N ARG A 35 -0.36 -4.26 -2.54
CA ARG A 35 0.58 -4.93 -1.63
C ARG A 35 0.51 -4.34 -0.23
N GLU A 36 0.40 -3.03 -0.10
CA GLU A 36 0.27 -2.37 1.20
C GLU A 36 -1.06 -2.74 1.88
N ILE A 37 -2.18 -2.73 1.15
CA ILE A 37 -3.49 -3.15 1.65
C ILE A 37 -3.46 -4.61 2.10
N ALA A 38 -2.94 -5.52 1.27
CA ALA A 38 -2.85 -6.94 1.60
C ALA A 38 -1.96 -7.19 2.83
N ASN A 39 -0.86 -6.43 2.97
CA ASN A 39 0.00 -6.53 4.14
C ASN A 39 -0.71 -6.05 5.41
N ALA A 40 -1.47 -4.96 5.35
CA ALA A 40 -2.30 -4.54 6.48
C ALA A 40 -3.32 -5.63 6.84
N PHE A 41 -4.07 -6.12 5.85
CA PHE A 41 -5.10 -7.15 6.04
C PHE A 41 -4.57 -8.45 6.67
N LEU A 42 -3.36 -8.87 6.30
CA LEU A 42 -2.77 -10.13 6.79
C LEU A 42 -2.08 -10.02 8.15
N VAL A 43 -1.61 -8.82 8.51
CA VAL A 43 -0.71 -8.62 9.66
C VAL A 43 -1.40 -7.86 10.79
N THR A 44 -2.52 -7.19 10.52
CA THR A 44 -3.26 -6.38 11.49
C THR A 44 -4.74 -6.73 11.51
N ASP A 45 -5.38 -6.49 12.65
CA ASP A 45 -6.83 -6.60 12.81
C ASP A 45 -7.53 -5.25 12.52
N ASP A 46 -6.93 -4.39 11.69
CA ASP A 46 -7.49 -3.07 11.40
C ASP A 46 -8.66 -3.17 10.42
N ASP A 47 -9.63 -2.28 10.57
CA ASP A 47 -10.66 -2.06 9.56
C ASP A 47 -10.06 -1.39 8.31
N ILE A 48 -10.28 -1.98 7.14
CA ILE A 48 -9.77 -1.47 5.86
C ILE A 48 -10.92 -0.97 5.00
N ILE A 49 -10.85 0.31 4.62
CA ILE A 49 -11.80 0.95 3.70
C ILE A 49 -11.09 1.25 2.40
N VAL A 50 -11.62 0.73 1.29
CA VAL A 50 -11.12 0.97 -0.07
C VAL A 50 -12.18 1.69 -0.89
N ASN A 51 -11.86 2.92 -1.33
CA ASN A 51 -12.66 3.63 -2.32
C ASN A 51 -11.98 3.51 -3.69
N ASP A 52 -12.47 2.59 -4.51
CA ASP A 52 -11.86 2.22 -5.78
C ASP A 52 -12.88 2.38 -6.92
N PRO A 53 -12.90 3.54 -7.61
CA PRO A 53 -13.81 3.77 -8.73
C PRO A 53 -13.42 2.96 -9.97
N GLU A 54 -12.18 2.49 -10.08
CA GLU A 54 -11.67 1.73 -11.23
C GLU A 54 -11.90 0.22 -11.07
N GLY A 55 -12.16 -0.24 -9.84
CA GLY A 55 -12.49 -1.63 -9.53
C GLY A 55 -11.29 -2.59 -9.60
N GLU A 56 -10.06 -2.06 -9.68
CA GLU A 56 -8.83 -2.83 -9.78
C GLU A 56 -8.52 -3.67 -8.52
N VAL A 57 -8.95 -3.20 -7.35
CA VAL A 57 -8.63 -3.83 -6.07
C VAL A 57 -9.58 -5.00 -5.80
N ARG A 58 -10.88 -4.85 -6.05
CA ARG A 58 -11.91 -5.87 -5.72
C ARG A 58 -11.72 -7.22 -6.43
N HIS A 59 -11.11 -7.23 -7.61
CA HIS A 59 -10.90 -8.48 -8.38
C HIS A 59 -9.69 -9.32 -7.90
N GLU A 60 -8.76 -8.73 -7.16
CA GLU A 60 -7.47 -9.38 -6.84
C GLU A 60 -7.30 -9.76 -5.35
N VAL A 61 -8.10 -9.18 -4.44
CA VAL A 61 -8.06 -9.48 -2.99
C VAL A 61 -9.26 -10.31 -2.51
N ALA A 62 -9.98 -10.95 -3.43
CA ALA A 62 -11.05 -11.91 -3.12
C ALA A 62 -10.51 -13.34 -2.99
#